data_AF-A0AAR5Q303-F1
#
_entry.id   AF-A0AAR5Q303-F1
#
_cell.length_a   1.000
_cell.length_b   1.000
_cell.length_c   1.000
_cell.angle_alpha   90.00
_cell.angle_beta   90.00
_cell.angle_gamma   90.00
#
_symmetry.space_group_name_H-M   'P 1'
#
loop_
_entity.id
_entity.type
_entity.pdbx_description
1 polymer ?
#
loop_
_entity_poly.entity_id
_entity_poly.type
_entity_poly.pdbx_seq_one_letter_code
_entity_poly.pdbx_strand_id
1 'polypeptide(L)'
;MSKSKGNYRSKRNKPTVGQQAKEVLESLDENNRVIKLFRAFAVELDDKHDRHERIVKLGRDITIEAKRIIFLLHNISTDIEEKRNSVLEEAKSRLSTLCSTNFKAIALELRRHDGYLYHRAFTAGMQEFIEALCFYQYIKQDSIGNWVDINRSFQFEDEDQQKIQLLFTQYDFILGIADFTGELMRKCINTLGSGNVSDCFKLCNFVRAINTGFLGLSYSGNREVSRKTHVLRQSLAKMELVCYNIQIRGSEVPKHMLLSVIESQEADNNDDEGFCI
;
A
#
# COMPACT_ATOMS: atom_id res chain seq x y z
N MET A 1 36.43 -9.14 17.05
CA MET A 1 35.36 -8.78 18.01
C MET A 1 34.64 -7.54 17.46
N SER A 2 33.54 -7.76 16.74
CA SER A 2 32.78 -6.72 16.04
C SER A 2 31.73 -6.11 16.98
N LYS A 3 31.66 -4.78 17.07
CA LYS A 3 30.69 -4.04 17.90
C LYS A 3 29.39 -3.86 17.11
N SER A 4 28.33 -4.48 17.60
CA SER A 4 26.94 -4.27 17.16
C SER A 4 26.46 -2.87 17.52
N LYS A 5 26.03 -2.08 16.53
CA LYS A 5 25.33 -0.80 16.72
C LYS A 5 23.82 -1.08 16.74
N GLY A 6 23.24 -1.11 17.94
CA GLY A 6 21.79 -1.11 18.14
C GLY A 6 21.21 0.30 18.02
N ASN A 7 20.27 0.49 17.11
CA ASN A 7 19.50 1.73 16.96
C ASN A 7 18.55 1.94 18.15
N TYR A 8 18.88 2.90 19.03
CA TYR A 8 17.96 3.40 20.05
C TYR A 8 16.94 4.35 19.39
N ARG A 9 15.72 3.86 19.14
CA ARG A 9 14.57 4.72 18.87
C ARG A 9 14.16 5.43 20.17
N SER A 10 14.39 6.73 20.22
CA SER A 10 13.96 7.64 21.29
C SER A 10 12.46 7.49 21.55
N LYS A 11 12.09 7.01 22.74
CA LYS A 11 10.74 7.12 23.28
C LYS A 11 10.44 8.61 23.47
N ARG A 12 9.40 9.12 22.80
CA ARG A 12 8.83 10.45 23.12
C ARG A 12 8.46 10.45 24.60
N ASN A 13 9.23 11.14 25.42
CA ASN A 13 8.91 11.39 26.83
C ASN A 13 7.57 12.15 26.87
N LYS A 14 6.57 11.57 27.55
CA LYS A 14 5.41 12.35 28.00
C LYS A 14 5.95 13.48 28.90
N PRO A 15 5.50 14.73 28.74
CA PRO A 15 5.98 15.81 29.60
C PRO A 15 5.64 15.48 31.05
N THR A 16 6.66 15.31 31.87
CA THR A 16 6.53 15.17 33.32
C THR A 16 6.08 16.52 33.88
N VAL A 17 4.85 16.58 34.39
CA VAL A 17 4.30 17.78 35.03
C VAL A 17 5.11 18.03 36.30
N GLY A 18 5.85 19.16 36.36
CA GLY A 18 6.67 19.54 37.51
C GLY A 18 5.84 19.79 38.78
N GLN A 19 6.47 19.72 39.95
CA GLN A 19 5.80 19.91 41.26
C GLN A 19 4.99 21.20 41.35
N GLN A 20 5.50 22.31 40.81
CA GLN A 20 4.79 23.59 40.75
C GLN A 20 3.48 23.53 39.93
N ALA A 21 3.45 22.75 38.86
CA ALA A 21 2.24 22.59 38.07
C ALA A 21 1.20 21.69 38.76
N LYS A 22 1.63 20.75 39.63
CA LYS A 22 0.72 19.98 40.49
C LYS A 22 0.08 20.85 41.58
N GLU A 23 0.85 21.70 42.25
CA GLU A 23 0.34 22.63 43.27
C GLU A 23 -0.65 23.65 42.67
N VAL A 24 -0.36 24.14 41.45
CA VAL A 24 -1.30 24.99 40.71
C VAL A 24 -2.58 24.21 40.37
N LEU A 25 -2.51 22.97 39.89
CA LEU A 25 -3.69 22.15 39.61
C LEU A 25 -4.57 21.90 40.85
N GLU A 26 -3.96 21.74 42.03
CA GLU A 26 -4.67 21.54 43.30
C GLU A 26 -5.34 22.82 43.85
N SER A 27 -4.90 24.00 43.40
CA SER A 27 -5.47 25.29 43.79
C SER A 27 -6.52 25.85 42.81
N LEU A 28 -6.81 25.12 41.72
CA LEU A 28 -7.76 25.55 40.70
C LEU A 28 -9.21 25.34 41.16
N ASP A 29 -10.03 26.39 41.08
CA ASP A 29 -11.47 26.30 41.28
C ASP A 29 -12.14 25.53 40.14
N GLU A 30 -12.57 24.30 40.43
CA GLU A 30 -13.27 23.41 39.50
C GLU A 30 -14.58 23.98 38.94
N ASN A 31 -15.14 25.00 39.61
CA ASN A 31 -16.32 25.69 39.14
C ASN A 31 -16.04 26.80 38.12
N ASN A 32 -14.77 27.15 37.90
CA ASN A 32 -14.37 28.13 36.91
C ASN A 32 -14.82 27.70 35.51
N ARG A 33 -15.54 28.60 34.82
CA ARG A 33 -16.06 28.39 33.47
C ARG A 33 -14.97 27.99 32.48
N VAL A 34 -13.77 28.57 32.59
CA VAL A 34 -12.64 28.24 31.70
C VAL A 34 -12.19 26.79 31.93
N ILE A 35 -12.07 26.35 33.18
CA ILE A 35 -11.65 24.99 33.52
C ILE A 35 -12.68 23.96 33.04
N LYS A 36 -13.98 24.24 33.22
CA LYS A 36 -15.05 23.40 32.69
C LYS A 36 -14.97 23.28 31.16
N LEU A 37 -14.67 24.36 30.45
CA LEU A 37 -14.48 24.34 28.99
C LEU A 37 -13.25 23.50 28.59
N PHE A 38 -12.10 23.69 29.24
CA PHE A 38 -10.90 22.90 28.93
C PHE A 38 -11.08 21.41 29.27
N ARG A 39 -11.86 21.07 30.30
CA ARG A 39 -12.24 19.67 30.59
C ARG A 39 -13.11 19.07 29.49
N ALA A 40 -14.09 19.83 29.00
CA ALA A 40 -14.92 19.38 27.87
C ALA A 40 -14.05 19.16 26.61
N PHE A 41 -13.13 20.08 26.30
CA PHE A 41 -12.19 19.91 25.19
C PHE A 41 -11.25 18.72 25.38
N ALA A 42 -10.77 18.48 26.61
CA ALA A 42 -9.93 17.32 26.90
C ALA A 42 -10.67 16.01 26.61
N VAL A 43 -11.92 15.87 27.06
CA VAL A 43 -12.75 14.68 26.78
C VAL A 43 -12.96 14.49 25.28
N GLU A 44 -13.24 15.57 24.53
CA GLU A 44 -13.41 15.50 23.07
C GLU A 44 -12.11 15.10 22.35
N LEU A 45 -10.97 15.66 22.75
CA LEU A 45 -9.67 15.35 22.17
C LEU A 45 -9.24 13.92 22.49
N ASP A 46 -9.46 13.45 23.72
CA ASP A 46 -9.15 12.09 24.14
C ASP A 46 -9.99 11.07 23.35
N ASP A 47 -11.30 11.28 23.21
CA ASP A 47 -12.17 10.43 22.37
C ASP A 47 -11.70 10.41 20.91
N LYS A 48 -11.34 11.58 20.36
CA LYS A 48 -10.78 11.69 19.02
C LYS A 48 -9.47 10.91 18.87
N HIS A 49 -8.58 10.99 19.85
CA HIS A 49 -7.31 10.26 19.85
C HIS A 49 -7.51 8.75 19.98
N ASP A 50 -8.38 8.31 20.87
CA ASP A 50 -8.70 6.89 21.05
C ASP A 50 -9.31 6.31 19.77
N ARG A 51 -10.23 7.03 19.12
CA ARG A 51 -10.78 6.64 17.81
C ARG A 51 -9.68 6.53 16.76
N HIS A 52 -8.79 7.53 16.68
CA HIS A 52 -7.68 7.51 15.74
C HIS A 52 -6.79 6.28 15.94
N GLU A 53 -6.43 5.95 17.18
CA GLU A 53 -5.61 4.77 17.49
C GLU A 53 -6.32 3.45 17.16
N ARG A 54 -7.64 3.35 17.35
CA ARG A 54 -8.41 2.18 16.91
C ARG A 54 -8.35 2.02 15.38
N ILE A 55 -8.52 3.09 14.63
CA ILE A 55 -8.45 3.08 13.17
C ILE A 55 -7.03 2.77 12.68
N VAL A 56 -5.98 3.31 13.32
CA VAL A 56 -4.58 3.00 12.99
C VAL A 56 -4.28 1.52 13.14
N LYS A 57 -4.80 0.87 14.19
CA LYS A 57 -4.65 -0.59 14.38
C LYS A 57 -5.29 -1.37 13.23
N LEU A 58 -6.54 -1.06 12.89
CA LEU A 58 -7.24 -1.68 11.77
C LEU A 58 -6.51 -1.44 10.44
N GLY A 59 -6.05 -0.22 10.19
CA GLY A 59 -5.26 0.14 9.00
C GLY A 59 -3.97 -0.68 8.90
N ARG A 60 -3.26 -0.87 10.01
CA ARG A 60 -2.06 -1.70 10.07
C ARG A 60 -2.35 -3.18 9.80
N ASP A 61 -3.43 -3.72 10.35
CA ASP A 61 -3.82 -5.11 10.14
C ASP A 61 -4.19 -5.36 8.67
N ILE A 62 -4.89 -4.41 8.04
CA ILE A 62 -5.16 -4.41 6.59
C ILE A 62 -3.84 -4.43 5.81
N THR A 63 -2.89 -3.53 6.10
CA THR A 63 -1.58 -3.50 5.41
C THR A 63 -0.85 -4.85 5.52
N ILE A 64 -0.80 -5.43 6.72
CA ILE A 64 -0.09 -6.70 6.96
C ILE A 64 -0.71 -7.81 6.12
N GLU A 65 -2.04 -7.89 6.11
CA GLU A 65 -2.75 -8.95 5.41
C GLU A 65 -2.71 -8.77 3.89
N ALA A 66 -2.84 -7.53 3.38
CA ALA A 66 -2.68 -7.21 1.97
C ALA A 66 -1.28 -7.62 1.45
N LYS A 67 -0.21 -7.35 2.21
CA LYS A 67 1.14 -7.84 1.90
C LYS A 67 1.21 -9.35 1.78
N ARG A 68 0.60 -10.06 2.73
CA ARG A 68 0.57 -11.54 2.70
C ARG A 68 -0.16 -12.07 1.47
N ILE A 69 -1.23 -11.39 1.04
CA ILE A 69 -1.95 -11.72 -0.20
C ILE A 69 -1.05 -11.47 -1.41
N ILE A 70 -0.32 -10.35 -1.47
CA ILE A 70 0.65 -10.07 -2.55
C ILE A 70 1.72 -11.17 -2.62
N PHE A 71 2.32 -11.56 -1.48
CA PHE A 71 3.29 -12.66 -1.42
C PHE A 71 2.68 -13.99 -1.89
N LEU A 72 1.44 -14.29 -1.49
CA LEU A 72 0.72 -15.48 -1.96
C LEU A 72 0.55 -15.47 -3.49
N LEU A 73 0.19 -14.33 -4.08
CA LEU A 73 -0.02 -14.15 -5.51
C LEU A 73 1.27 -14.28 -6.34
N HIS A 74 2.43 -13.93 -5.76
CA HIS A 74 3.74 -14.18 -6.38
C HIS A 74 4.10 -15.66 -6.46
N ASN A 75 3.62 -16.48 -5.52
CA ASN A 75 3.93 -17.91 -5.44
C ASN A 75 3.11 -18.78 -6.42
N ILE A 76 2.32 -18.17 -7.31
CA ILE A 76 1.57 -18.89 -8.35
C ILE A 76 2.56 -19.42 -9.40
N SER A 77 2.91 -20.69 -9.28
CA SER A 77 3.61 -21.47 -10.30
C SER A 77 2.68 -21.74 -11.49
N THR A 78 3.10 -21.39 -12.70
CA THR A 78 2.34 -21.52 -13.96
C THR A 78 2.06 -22.94 -14.41
N ASP A 79 2.66 -23.95 -13.78
CA ASP A 79 2.70 -25.31 -14.32
C ASP A 79 1.49 -26.17 -13.92
N ILE A 80 0.70 -25.74 -12.93
CA ILE A 80 -0.46 -26.50 -12.44
C ILE A 80 -1.67 -25.56 -12.29
N GLU A 81 -2.62 -25.69 -13.20
CA GLU A 81 -3.81 -24.83 -13.27
C GLU A 81 -4.73 -24.98 -12.03
N GLU A 82 -4.85 -26.19 -11.48
CA GLU A 82 -5.59 -26.43 -10.24
C GLU A 82 -5.02 -25.63 -9.06
N LYS A 83 -3.68 -25.60 -8.93
CA LYS A 83 -2.97 -24.87 -7.88
C LYS A 83 -3.11 -23.36 -8.07
N ARG A 84 -3.10 -22.88 -9.31
CA ARG A 84 -3.38 -21.48 -9.63
C ARG A 84 -4.80 -21.10 -9.18
N ASN A 85 -5.80 -21.91 -9.50
CA ASN A 85 -7.18 -21.65 -9.13
C ASN A 85 -7.40 -21.69 -7.61
N SER A 86 -6.77 -22.64 -6.90
CA SER A 86 -6.88 -22.70 -5.44
C SER A 86 -6.27 -21.45 -4.77
N VAL A 87 -5.12 -20.98 -5.25
CA VAL A 87 -4.48 -19.75 -4.73
C VAL A 87 -5.33 -18.51 -5.02
N LEU A 88 -5.95 -18.44 -6.21
CA LEU A 88 -6.83 -17.33 -6.56
C LEU A 88 -8.10 -17.30 -5.70
N GLU A 89 -8.71 -18.44 -5.41
CA GLU A 89 -9.86 -18.49 -4.50
C GLU A 89 -9.47 -18.17 -3.06
N GLU A 90 -8.30 -18.62 -2.59
CA GLU A 90 -7.77 -18.21 -1.28
C GLU A 90 -7.57 -16.69 -1.21
N ALA A 91 -6.88 -16.10 -2.19
CA ALA A 91 -6.63 -14.67 -2.26
C ALA A 91 -7.93 -13.87 -2.29
N LYS A 92 -8.91 -14.30 -3.11
CA LYS A 92 -10.24 -13.68 -3.20
C LYS A 92 -10.98 -13.73 -1.87
N SER A 93 -10.96 -14.87 -1.19
CA SER A 93 -11.60 -15.04 0.12
C SER A 93 -10.99 -14.09 1.17
N ARG A 94 -9.65 -13.99 1.20
CA ARG A 94 -8.92 -13.10 2.12
C ARG A 94 -9.17 -11.62 1.82
N LEU A 95 -9.18 -11.22 0.54
CA LEU A 95 -9.55 -9.86 0.12
C LEU A 95 -11.00 -9.53 0.53
N SER A 96 -11.94 -10.44 0.29
CA SER A 96 -13.34 -10.26 0.68
C SER A 96 -13.49 -10.15 2.20
N THR A 97 -12.70 -10.90 2.96
CA THR A 97 -12.66 -10.83 4.43
C THR A 97 -12.19 -9.45 4.87
N LEU A 98 -11.11 -8.91 4.29
CA LEU A 98 -10.66 -7.55 4.61
C LEU A 98 -11.76 -6.49 4.42
N CYS A 99 -12.54 -6.60 3.34
CA CYS A 99 -13.69 -5.72 3.10
C CYS A 99 -14.78 -5.88 4.16
N SER A 100 -15.23 -7.12 4.42
CA SER A 100 -16.37 -7.38 5.30
C SER A 100 -16.07 -7.22 6.78
N THR A 101 -14.81 -7.32 7.20
CA THR A 101 -14.40 -7.22 8.61
C THR A 101 -13.71 -5.89 8.91
N ASN A 102 -12.49 -5.69 8.39
CA ASN A 102 -11.62 -4.58 8.80
C ASN A 102 -12.10 -3.24 8.23
N PHE A 103 -12.41 -3.18 6.94
CA PHE A 103 -12.93 -1.95 6.33
C PHE A 103 -14.34 -1.62 6.85
N LYS A 104 -15.20 -2.63 7.05
CA LYS A 104 -16.49 -2.43 7.72
C LYS A 104 -16.31 -1.87 9.14
N ALA A 105 -15.37 -2.38 9.92
CA ALA A 105 -15.09 -1.86 11.26
C ALA A 105 -14.63 -0.40 11.24
N ILE A 106 -13.76 -0.01 10.30
CA ILE A 106 -13.38 1.40 10.11
C ILE A 106 -14.60 2.25 9.72
N ALA A 107 -15.46 1.74 8.83
CA ALA A 107 -16.68 2.43 8.42
C ALA A 107 -17.62 2.68 9.61
N LEU A 108 -17.79 1.69 10.49
CA LEU A 108 -18.60 1.79 11.70
C LEU A 108 -18.04 2.84 12.69
N GLU A 109 -16.73 2.85 12.92
CA GLU A 109 -16.06 3.87 13.75
C GLU A 109 -16.22 5.29 13.20
N LEU A 110 -16.39 5.43 11.88
CA LEU A 110 -16.50 6.71 11.17
C LEU A 110 -17.94 7.12 10.80
N ARG A 111 -18.96 6.33 11.17
CA ARG A 111 -20.37 6.54 10.77
C ARG A 111 -20.89 7.98 10.95
N ARG A 112 -20.41 8.68 11.97
CA ARG A 112 -20.85 10.06 12.34
C ARG A 112 -19.71 11.07 12.33
N HIS A 113 -18.60 10.75 11.67
CA HIS A 113 -17.42 11.58 11.64
C HIS A 113 -17.02 11.88 10.19
N ASP A 114 -16.34 13.01 9.99
CA ASP A 114 -15.73 13.31 8.71
C ASP A 114 -14.60 12.32 8.41
N GLY A 115 -14.75 11.53 7.35
CA GLY A 115 -13.75 10.56 6.92
C GLY A 115 -12.40 11.19 6.59
N TYR A 116 -12.36 12.44 6.12
CA TYR A 116 -11.11 13.12 5.80
C TYR A 116 -10.27 13.44 7.05
N LEU A 117 -10.91 13.64 8.20
CA LEU A 117 -10.22 13.90 9.46
C LEU A 117 -9.36 12.69 9.91
N TYR A 118 -9.82 11.48 9.59
CA TYR A 118 -9.19 10.22 9.97
C TYR A 118 -8.53 9.49 8.80
N HIS A 119 -8.62 10.02 7.57
CA HIS A 119 -8.10 9.39 6.35
C HIS A 119 -6.62 8.95 6.48
N ARG A 120 -5.79 9.79 7.09
CA ARG A 120 -4.37 9.49 7.35
C ARG A 120 -4.13 8.24 8.21
N ALA A 121 -5.10 7.83 9.02
CA ALA A 121 -4.98 6.66 9.88
C ALA A 121 -5.04 5.34 9.10
N PHE A 122 -5.75 5.30 7.97
CA PHE A 122 -6.00 4.07 7.22
C PHE A 122 -5.62 4.14 5.74
N THR A 123 -5.25 5.31 5.21
CA THR A 123 -4.82 5.49 3.79
C THR A 123 -3.72 4.49 3.38
N ALA A 124 -2.75 4.22 4.24
CA ALA A 124 -1.69 3.24 3.95
C ALA A 124 -2.24 1.81 3.80
N GLY A 125 -3.20 1.42 4.64
CA GLY A 125 -3.90 0.13 4.52
C GLY A 125 -4.76 0.07 3.26
N MET A 126 -5.42 1.16 2.92
CA MET A 126 -6.21 1.28 1.69
C MET A 126 -5.34 1.11 0.44
N GLN A 127 -4.21 1.83 0.35
CA GLN A 127 -3.30 1.76 -0.79
C GLN A 127 -2.75 0.34 -0.99
N GLU A 128 -2.29 -0.32 0.09
CA GLU A 128 -1.79 -1.69 0.04
C GLU A 128 -2.90 -2.70 -0.35
N PHE A 129 -4.13 -2.50 0.13
CA PHE A 129 -5.27 -3.31 -0.29
C PHE A 129 -5.55 -3.16 -1.79
N ILE A 130 -5.51 -1.94 -2.32
CA ILE A 130 -5.69 -1.70 -3.76
C ILE A 130 -4.58 -2.37 -4.56
N GLU A 131 -3.34 -2.29 -4.11
CA GLU A 131 -2.22 -3.00 -4.72
C GLU A 131 -2.48 -4.51 -4.81
N ALA A 132 -2.87 -5.14 -3.70
CA ALA A 132 -3.22 -6.56 -3.65
C ALA A 132 -4.42 -6.91 -4.54
N LEU A 133 -5.46 -6.07 -4.55
CA LEU A 133 -6.66 -6.27 -5.36
C LEU A 133 -6.37 -6.16 -6.86
N CYS A 134 -5.64 -5.13 -7.28
CA CYS A 134 -5.22 -4.95 -8.66
C CYS A 134 -4.33 -6.10 -9.11
N PHE A 135 -3.44 -6.59 -8.24
CA PHE A 135 -2.59 -7.73 -8.57
C PHE A 135 -3.40 -9.02 -8.74
N TYR A 136 -4.36 -9.28 -7.86
CA TYR A 136 -5.31 -10.38 -8.00
C TYR A 136 -6.10 -10.30 -9.32
N GLN A 137 -6.68 -9.13 -9.62
CA GLN A 137 -7.47 -8.92 -10.84
C GLN A 137 -6.63 -9.11 -12.10
N TYR A 138 -5.42 -8.56 -12.12
CA TYR A 138 -4.51 -8.74 -13.24
C TYR A 138 -4.15 -10.22 -13.44
N ILE A 139 -3.76 -10.94 -12.37
CA ILE A 139 -3.44 -12.37 -12.50
C ILE A 139 -4.65 -13.16 -13.02
N LYS A 140 -5.88 -12.80 -12.63
CA LYS A 140 -7.10 -13.50 -13.01
C LYS A 140 -7.55 -13.23 -14.45
N GLN A 141 -7.49 -11.97 -14.91
CA GLN A 141 -8.16 -11.51 -16.14
C GLN A 141 -7.39 -10.45 -16.94
N ASP A 142 -6.08 -10.31 -16.71
CA ASP A 142 -5.16 -9.37 -17.39
C ASP A 142 -5.67 -7.91 -17.45
N SER A 143 -6.49 -7.51 -16.48
CA SER A 143 -7.12 -6.19 -16.39
C SER A 143 -7.43 -5.82 -14.95
N ILE A 144 -7.61 -4.52 -14.69
CA ILE A 144 -7.98 -3.99 -13.36
C ILE A 144 -9.34 -3.30 -13.43
N GLY A 145 -10.07 -3.33 -12.31
CA GLY A 145 -11.35 -2.64 -12.18
C GLY A 145 -11.16 -1.12 -12.15
N ASN A 146 -12.19 -0.39 -12.57
CA ASN A 146 -12.19 1.07 -12.42
C ASN A 146 -12.48 1.47 -10.97
N TRP A 147 -12.17 2.73 -10.63
CA TRP A 147 -12.39 3.26 -9.28
C TRP A 147 -13.85 3.16 -8.82
N VAL A 148 -14.81 3.40 -9.72
CA VAL A 148 -16.24 3.42 -9.38
C VAL A 148 -16.70 2.04 -8.92
N ASP A 149 -16.30 0.98 -9.62
CA ASP A 149 -16.67 -0.39 -9.31
C ASP A 149 -16.05 -0.84 -7.98
N ILE A 150 -14.80 -0.48 -7.72
CA ILE A 150 -14.12 -0.79 -6.46
C ILE A 150 -14.72 0.01 -5.30
N ASN A 151 -15.09 1.27 -5.53
CA ASN A 151 -15.72 2.13 -4.51
C ASN A 151 -17.06 1.56 -4.01
N ARG A 152 -17.80 0.82 -4.87
CA ARG A 152 -19.04 0.14 -4.45
C ARG A 152 -18.79 -0.94 -3.40
N SER A 153 -17.62 -1.56 -3.38
CA SER A 153 -17.25 -2.58 -2.38
C SER A 153 -17.07 -2.02 -0.97
N PHE A 154 -17.00 -0.68 -0.83
CA PHE A 154 -16.88 0.03 0.45
C PHE A 154 -18.22 0.61 0.93
N GLN A 155 -19.33 0.07 0.43
CA GLN A 155 -20.67 0.33 0.92
C GLN A 155 -21.09 -0.81 1.86
N PHE A 156 -21.47 -0.44 3.07
CA PHE A 156 -21.79 -1.38 4.15
C PHE A 156 -23.16 -1.04 4.76
N GLU A 157 -23.70 -2.00 5.50
CA GLU A 157 -24.89 -1.80 6.31
C GLU A 157 -24.56 -2.07 7.78
N ASP A 158 -25.09 -1.19 8.63
CA ASP A 158 -25.04 -1.30 10.09
C ASP A 158 -26.07 -2.32 10.61
N GLU A 159 -26.01 -2.64 11.91
CA GLU A 159 -27.01 -3.45 12.62
C GLU A 159 -28.41 -2.85 12.49
N ASP A 160 -28.51 -1.52 12.47
CA ASP A 160 -29.75 -0.75 12.25
C ASP A 160 -30.17 -0.66 10.76
N GLN A 161 -29.55 -1.43 9.86
CA GLN A 161 -29.74 -1.37 8.40
C GLN A 161 -29.46 0.01 7.78
N GLN A 162 -28.70 0.86 8.47
CA GLN A 162 -28.27 2.14 7.93
C GLN A 162 -27.10 1.94 6.98
N LYS A 163 -27.17 2.56 5.79
CA LYS A 163 -26.09 2.51 4.81
C LYS A 163 -24.93 3.38 5.27
N ILE A 164 -23.75 2.79 5.33
CA ILE A 164 -22.50 3.44 5.70
C ILE A 164 -21.53 3.28 4.53
N GLN A 165 -20.93 4.39 4.11
CA GLN A 165 -19.89 4.36 3.09
C GLN A 165 -18.55 4.76 3.72
N LEU A 166 -17.54 3.93 3.52
CA LEU A 166 -16.17 4.30 3.90
C LEU A 166 -15.60 5.25 2.84
N LEU A 167 -14.89 6.29 3.29
CA LEU A 167 -14.16 7.18 2.39
C LEU A 167 -13.06 6.39 1.64
N PHE A 168 -13.21 6.29 0.32
CA PHE A 168 -12.18 5.78 -0.57
C PHE A 168 -11.84 6.86 -1.60
N THR A 169 -10.64 7.44 -1.48
CA THR A 169 -10.27 8.57 -2.34
C THR A 169 -9.70 8.08 -3.67
N GLN A 170 -9.84 8.90 -4.72
CA GLN A 170 -9.18 8.64 -6.00
C GLN A 170 -7.65 8.65 -5.85
N TYR A 171 -7.11 9.42 -4.90
CA TYR A 171 -5.68 9.43 -4.60
C TYR A 171 -5.18 8.09 -4.06
N ASP A 172 -5.90 7.46 -3.11
CA ASP A 172 -5.52 6.13 -2.60
C ASP A 172 -5.48 5.10 -3.74
N PHE A 173 -6.44 5.19 -4.67
CA PHE A 173 -6.50 4.31 -5.83
C PHE A 173 -5.31 4.51 -6.77
N ILE A 174 -5.00 5.76 -7.14
CA ILE A 174 -3.85 6.07 -8.01
C ILE A 174 -2.53 5.65 -7.35
N LEU A 175 -2.36 5.91 -6.06
CA LEU A 175 -1.15 5.53 -5.32
C LEU A 175 -1.01 4.01 -5.22
N GLY A 176 -2.10 3.27 -4.95
CA GLY A 176 -2.11 1.81 -4.95
C GLY A 176 -1.79 1.21 -6.34
N ILE A 177 -2.30 1.80 -7.43
CA ILE A 177 -1.92 1.38 -8.80
C ILE A 177 -0.43 1.60 -9.04
N ALA A 178 0.12 2.72 -8.56
CA ALA A 178 1.54 3.00 -8.75
C ALA A 178 2.42 1.94 -8.07
N ASP A 179 2.08 1.52 -6.85
CA ASP A 179 2.81 0.45 -6.14
C ASP A 179 2.63 -0.92 -6.79
N PHE A 180 1.42 -1.22 -7.25
CA PHE A 180 1.11 -2.43 -8.01
C PHE A 180 2.03 -2.62 -9.23
N THR A 181 2.46 -1.54 -9.90
CA THR A 181 3.41 -1.67 -11.01
C THR A 181 4.77 -2.22 -10.59
N GLY A 182 5.19 -1.97 -9.35
CA GLY A 182 6.39 -2.55 -8.75
C GLY A 182 6.27 -4.07 -8.58
N GLU A 183 5.10 -4.56 -8.18
CA GLU A 183 4.81 -5.99 -8.08
C GLU A 183 4.75 -6.66 -9.45
N LEU A 184 4.25 -5.98 -10.49
CA LEU A 184 4.31 -6.48 -11.87
C LEU A 184 5.74 -6.58 -12.41
N MET A 185 6.58 -5.58 -12.13
CA MET A 185 8.02 -5.66 -12.44
C MET A 185 8.65 -6.87 -11.73
N ARG A 186 8.40 -7.04 -10.43
CA ARG A 186 8.93 -8.17 -9.66
C ARG A 186 8.48 -9.51 -10.26
N LYS A 187 7.21 -9.61 -10.64
CA LYS A 187 6.67 -10.79 -11.34
C LYS A 187 7.39 -11.01 -12.66
N CYS A 188 7.63 -9.97 -13.46
CA CYS A 188 8.33 -10.07 -14.74
C CYS A 188 9.74 -10.66 -14.59
N ILE A 189 10.50 -10.22 -13.58
CA ILE A 189 11.84 -10.75 -13.30
C ILE A 189 11.78 -12.22 -12.88
N ASN A 190 10.83 -12.57 -11.99
CA ASN A 190 10.66 -13.96 -11.56
C ASN A 190 10.26 -14.87 -12.73
N THR A 191 9.36 -14.41 -13.60
CA THR A 191 8.89 -15.16 -14.77
C THR A 191 10.00 -15.35 -15.81
N LEU A 192 10.89 -14.38 -15.97
CA LEU A 192 12.11 -14.53 -16.78
C LEU A 192 12.99 -15.67 -16.25
N GLY A 193 13.19 -15.74 -14.93
CA GLY A 193 13.96 -16.82 -14.30
C GLY A 193 13.38 -18.22 -14.54
N SER A 194 12.06 -18.32 -14.72
CA SER A 194 11.35 -19.58 -15.06
C SER A 194 11.31 -19.88 -16.57
N GLY A 195 11.82 -18.99 -17.43
CA GLY A 195 11.89 -19.20 -18.89
C GLY A 195 10.59 -18.91 -19.66
N ASN A 196 9.57 -18.32 -19.02
CA ASN A 196 8.33 -17.93 -19.70
C ASN A 196 8.44 -16.49 -20.26
N VAL A 197 8.99 -16.43 -21.46
CA VAL A 197 9.35 -15.19 -22.13
C VAL A 197 8.13 -14.36 -22.58
N SER A 198 7.05 -15.02 -23.00
CA SER A 198 5.86 -14.32 -23.53
C SER A 198 5.18 -13.44 -22.48
N ASP A 199 5.11 -13.93 -21.24
CA ASP A 199 4.45 -13.19 -20.16
C ASP A 199 5.25 -11.96 -19.73
N CYS A 200 6.58 -11.95 -19.91
CA CYS A 200 7.41 -10.76 -19.67
C CYS A 200 6.98 -9.58 -20.57
N PHE A 201 6.73 -9.85 -21.85
CA PHE A 201 6.24 -8.83 -22.79
C PHE A 201 4.83 -8.35 -22.44
N LYS A 202 3.92 -9.25 -22.04
CA LYS A 202 2.57 -8.88 -21.60
C LYS A 202 2.61 -7.95 -20.39
N LEU A 203 3.38 -8.32 -19.37
CA LEU A 203 3.58 -7.52 -18.16
C LEU A 203 4.14 -6.13 -18.51
N CYS A 204 5.19 -6.08 -19.34
CA CYS A 204 5.81 -4.82 -19.77
C CYS A 204 4.82 -3.92 -20.52
N ASN A 205 4.06 -4.48 -21.46
CA ASN A 205 3.04 -3.73 -22.22
C ASN A 205 1.94 -3.18 -21.31
N PHE A 206 1.51 -3.96 -20.31
CA PHE A 206 0.51 -3.53 -19.35
C PHE A 206 1.01 -2.37 -18.46
N VAL A 207 2.24 -2.47 -17.93
CA VAL A 207 2.86 -1.38 -17.17
C VAL A 207 3.11 -0.14 -18.03
N ARG A 208 3.43 -0.31 -19.32
CA ARG A 208 3.54 0.81 -20.27
C ARG A 208 2.21 1.54 -20.43
N ALA A 209 1.09 0.82 -20.56
CA ALA A 209 -0.24 1.42 -20.62
C ALA A 209 -0.60 2.19 -19.35
N ILE A 210 -0.26 1.65 -18.16
CA ILE A 210 -0.41 2.37 -16.89
C ILE A 210 0.42 3.65 -16.90
N ASN A 211 1.70 3.58 -17.28
CA ASN A 211 2.57 4.76 -17.35
C ASN A 211 2.03 5.84 -18.31
N THR A 212 1.48 5.45 -19.46
CA THR A 212 0.78 6.39 -20.36
C THR A 212 -0.40 7.07 -19.66
N GLY A 213 -1.18 6.34 -18.87
CA GLY A 213 -2.24 6.92 -18.03
C GLY A 213 -1.71 7.93 -17.01
N PHE A 214 -0.60 7.61 -16.33
CA PHE A 214 0.04 8.52 -15.37
C PHE A 214 0.62 9.78 -16.00
N LEU A 215 1.07 9.73 -17.26
CA LEU A 215 1.50 10.93 -18.00
C LEU A 215 0.35 11.91 -18.27
N GLY A 216 -0.89 11.40 -18.36
CA GLY A 216 -2.09 12.22 -18.51
C GLY A 216 -2.57 12.89 -17.21
N LEU A 217 -2.01 12.51 -16.05
CA LEU A 217 -2.39 13.09 -14.77
C LEU A 217 -1.69 14.44 -14.56
N SER A 218 -2.47 15.50 -14.33
CA SER A 218 -1.94 16.75 -13.79
C SER A 218 -1.82 16.65 -12.27
N TYR A 219 -0.64 16.26 -11.78
CA TYR A 219 -0.36 16.10 -10.34
C TYR A 219 0.53 17.21 -9.77
N SER A 220 0.55 18.39 -10.40
CA SER A 220 1.31 19.55 -9.92
C SER A 220 1.01 19.84 -8.45
N GLY A 221 2.03 19.80 -7.59
CA GLY A 221 1.89 20.04 -6.15
C GLY A 221 1.69 18.79 -5.29
N ASN A 222 1.45 17.60 -5.87
CA ASN A 222 1.38 16.35 -5.10
C ASN A 222 2.74 15.62 -5.14
N ARG A 223 3.56 15.84 -4.11
CA ARG A 223 4.90 15.24 -3.97
C ARG A 223 4.87 13.71 -3.95
N GLU A 224 3.81 13.11 -3.42
CA GLU A 224 3.71 11.66 -3.28
C GLU A 224 3.45 11.00 -4.62
N VAL A 225 2.45 11.48 -5.38
CA VAL A 225 2.19 11.01 -6.75
C VAL A 225 3.43 11.22 -7.62
N SER A 226 4.09 12.39 -7.53
CA SER A 226 5.30 12.65 -8.29
C SER A 226 6.42 11.63 -8.00
N ARG A 227 6.62 11.26 -6.74
CA ARG A 227 7.61 10.26 -6.34
C ARG A 227 7.26 8.87 -6.87
N LYS A 228 6.00 8.46 -6.74
CA LYS A 228 5.53 7.16 -7.22
C LYS A 228 5.60 7.07 -8.75
N THR A 229 5.28 8.14 -9.48
CA THR A 229 5.46 8.21 -10.93
C THR A 229 6.92 8.07 -11.36
N HIS A 230 7.86 8.64 -10.59
CA HIS A 230 9.29 8.44 -10.85
C HIS A 230 9.70 6.97 -10.68
N VAL A 231 9.27 6.32 -9.58
CA VAL A 231 9.54 4.89 -9.32
C VAL A 231 8.88 3.99 -10.38
N LEU A 232 7.67 4.32 -10.83
CA LEU A 232 6.99 3.65 -11.94
C LEU A 232 7.84 3.66 -13.22
N ARG A 233 8.43 4.81 -13.59
CA ARG A 233 9.30 4.91 -14.78
C ARG A 233 10.55 4.06 -14.65
N GLN A 234 11.18 4.05 -13.47
CA GLN A 234 12.33 3.19 -13.20
C GLN A 234 11.96 1.70 -13.32
N SER A 235 10.79 1.32 -12.79
CA SER A 235 10.28 -0.05 -12.86
C SER A 235 10.00 -0.47 -14.30
N LEU A 236 9.36 0.41 -15.09
CA LEU A 236 9.12 0.18 -16.51
C LEU A 236 10.43 0.04 -17.30
N ALA A 237 11.42 0.91 -17.05
CA ALA A 237 12.71 0.84 -17.72
C ALA A 237 13.40 -0.53 -17.49
N LYS A 238 13.33 -1.07 -16.27
CA LYS A 238 13.83 -2.42 -15.97
C LYS A 238 13.11 -3.50 -16.77
N MET A 239 11.78 -3.43 -16.85
CA MET A 239 10.98 -4.38 -17.62
C MET A 239 11.27 -4.29 -19.13
N GLU A 240 11.46 -3.08 -19.65
CA GLU A 240 11.81 -2.84 -21.05
C GLU A 240 13.20 -3.39 -21.38
N LEU A 241 14.17 -3.22 -20.49
CA LEU A 241 15.50 -3.82 -20.61
C LEU A 241 15.43 -5.35 -20.63
N VAL A 242 14.58 -5.95 -19.77
CA VAL A 242 14.32 -7.40 -19.80
C VAL A 242 13.79 -7.83 -21.17
N CYS A 243 12.76 -7.15 -21.69
CA CYS A 243 12.16 -7.45 -22.99
C CYS A 243 13.16 -7.27 -24.16
N TYR A 244 13.99 -6.23 -24.09
CA TYR A 244 15.05 -5.97 -25.06
C TYR A 244 16.09 -7.10 -25.08
N ASN A 245 16.59 -7.50 -23.91
CA ASN A 245 17.57 -8.58 -23.77
C ASN A 245 17.01 -9.92 -24.26
N ILE A 246 15.75 -10.21 -23.96
CA ILE A 246 15.03 -11.36 -24.50
C ILE A 246 15.07 -11.36 -26.04
N GLN A 247 14.74 -10.23 -26.66
CA GLN A 247 14.58 -10.13 -28.12
C GLN A 247 15.92 -10.30 -28.84
N ILE A 248 16.97 -9.65 -28.35
CA ILE A 248 18.31 -9.76 -28.94
C ILE A 248 18.85 -11.17 -28.74
N ARG A 249 18.81 -11.71 -27.52
CA ARG A 249 19.38 -13.03 -27.24
C ARG A 249 18.57 -14.17 -27.84
N GLY A 250 17.25 -14.03 -27.97
CA GLY A 250 16.41 -14.96 -28.72
C GLY A 250 16.76 -15.01 -30.21
N SER A 251 17.41 -13.97 -30.73
CA SER A 251 17.91 -13.88 -32.09
C SER A 251 19.37 -14.38 -32.24
N GLU A 252 20.12 -14.57 -31.14
CA GLU A 252 21.58 -14.79 -31.16
C GLU A 252 22.10 -16.01 -30.35
N VAL A 253 21.47 -16.44 -29.24
CA VAL A 253 22.05 -17.40 -28.28
C VAL A 253 21.04 -18.45 -27.75
N PRO A 254 21.42 -19.75 -27.61
CA PRO A 254 20.55 -20.81 -27.06
C PRO A 254 20.08 -20.55 -25.62
N LYS A 255 18.81 -20.86 -25.34
CA LYS A 255 18.03 -20.52 -24.13
C LYS A 255 18.67 -20.80 -22.75
N HIS A 256 19.70 -21.65 -22.64
CA HIS A 256 20.28 -22.06 -21.35
C HIS A 256 21.35 -21.11 -20.79
N MET A 257 21.81 -20.11 -21.54
CA MET A 257 22.88 -19.17 -21.14
C MET A 257 22.37 -17.79 -20.69
N LEU A 258 21.06 -17.63 -20.47
CA LEU A 258 20.45 -16.31 -20.25
C LEU A 258 20.63 -15.73 -18.84
N LEU A 259 20.76 -16.57 -17.81
CA LEU A 259 20.79 -16.14 -16.40
C LEU A 259 22.13 -15.51 -15.96
N SER A 260 23.26 -15.96 -16.49
CA SER A 260 24.60 -15.58 -16.00
C SER A 260 25.02 -14.13 -16.31
N VAL A 261 24.30 -13.43 -17.19
CA VAL A 261 24.67 -12.07 -17.64
C VAL A 261 23.80 -10.98 -16.98
N ILE A 262 22.69 -11.35 -16.33
CA ILE A 262 21.89 -10.39 -15.56
C ILE A 262 22.61 -10.07 -14.24
N GLU A 263 23.22 -11.08 -13.62
CA GLU A 263 24.03 -10.94 -12.41
C GLU A 263 25.27 -10.05 -12.61
N SER A 264 25.81 -9.97 -13.84
CA SER A 264 26.98 -9.11 -14.12
C SER A 264 26.64 -7.63 -14.30
N GLN A 265 25.39 -7.26 -14.61
CA GLN A 265 24.97 -5.86 -14.75
C GLN A 265 24.44 -5.25 -13.43
N GLU A 266 24.05 -6.06 -12.45
CA GLU A 266 23.72 -5.54 -11.11
C GLU A 266 24.97 -5.05 -10.35
N ALA A 267 26.16 -5.49 -10.73
CA ALA A 267 27.42 -5.04 -10.13
C ALA A 267 27.81 -3.59 -10.52
N ASP A 268 27.41 -3.11 -11.69
CA ASP A 268 27.84 -1.81 -12.25
C ASP A 268 26.92 -0.62 -11.89
N ASN A 269 25.75 -0.87 -11.30
CA ASN A 269 24.76 0.18 -10.97
C ASN A 269 24.74 0.58 -9.48
N ASN A 270 25.72 0.15 -8.68
CA ASN A 270 25.82 0.50 -7.25
C ASN A 270 26.58 1.80 -6.98
N ASP A 271 27.06 2.49 -8.01
CA ASP A 271 27.66 3.81 -7.86
C ASP A 271 26.63 4.91 -8.17
N ASP A 272 26.34 5.67 -7.13
CA ASP A 272 25.80 7.04 -7.15
C ASP A 272 24.25 7.22 -7.16
N GLU A 273 23.70 7.51 -5.98
CA GLU A 273 23.23 8.87 -5.67
C GLU A 273 22.87 8.96 -4.17
N GLY A 274 23.80 9.54 -3.42
CA GLY A 274 23.57 10.00 -2.05
C GLY A 274 22.59 11.18 -2.04
N PHE A 275 21.40 10.96 -1.49
CA PHE A 275 20.48 12.05 -1.15
C PHE A 275 21.08 12.89 -0.01
N CYS A 276 21.60 14.07 -0.33
CA CYS A 276 21.85 15.13 0.63
C CYS A 276 20.55 15.92 0.86
N ILE A 277 20.01 15.77 2.08
CA ILE A 277 19.09 16.63 2.86
C ILE A 277 17.88 17.24 2.13
#